data_AF-A0A7C7IKS2-F1
#
_entry.id   AF-A0A7C7IKS2-F1
#
_cell.length_a   1.000
_cell.length_b   1.000
_cell.length_c   1.000
_cell.angle_alpha   90.00
_cell.angle_beta   90.00
_cell.angle_gamma   90.00
#
_symmetry.space_group_name_H-M   'P 1'
#
loop_
_entity.id
_entity.type
_entity.pdbx_description
1 polymer ?
#
loop_
_entity_poly.entity_id
_entity_poly.type
_entity_poly.pdbx_seq_one_letter_code
_entity_poly.pdbx_strand_id
1 'polypeptide(L)'
;MSKQFENWLKEQDQAIREGVITKATTHNVDVKFAGYYFEDHNLWGSTGGGPVYKSFSDYDEQVPNMMFIEHVRYWFKLSYDEREFMASVHIYEASANNILFSIEELAESSVIKDKVVSESTFETFEQLLLKK
;
A
#
# COMPACT_ATOMS: atom_id res chain seq x y z
N MET A 1 -8.37 3.10 17.97
CA MET A 1 -7.60 3.96 17.03
C MET A 1 -8.58 4.67 16.08
N SER A 2 -8.27 5.86 15.58
CA SER A 2 -9.31 6.90 15.35
C SER A 2 -9.92 6.89 13.93
N LYS A 3 -11.21 7.24 13.81
CA LYS A 3 -11.85 7.55 12.51
C LYS A 3 -11.07 8.56 11.66
N GLN A 4 -10.17 9.34 12.26
CA GLN A 4 -9.34 10.31 11.56
C GLN A 4 -8.33 9.62 10.63
N PHE A 5 -7.73 8.49 11.04
CA PHE A 5 -6.77 7.79 10.19
C PHE A 5 -7.45 7.13 8.99
N GLU A 6 -8.59 6.49 9.21
CA GLU A 6 -9.40 5.92 8.13
C GLU A 6 -9.86 6.99 7.13
N ASN A 7 -10.34 8.14 7.62
CA ASN A 7 -10.72 9.26 6.74
C ASN A 7 -9.53 9.78 5.95
N TRP A 8 -8.37 9.94 6.60
CA TRP A 8 -7.13 10.35 5.91
C TRP A 8 -6.72 9.33 4.84
N LEU A 9 -6.82 8.02 5.12
CA LEU A 9 -6.57 6.98 4.12
C LEU A 9 -7.52 7.07 2.93
N LYS A 10 -8.82 7.30 3.18
CA LYS A 10 -9.83 7.51 2.14
C LYS A 10 -9.52 8.75 1.30
N GLU A 11 -9.00 9.82 1.91
CA GLU A 11 -8.57 11.04 1.19
C GLU A 11 -7.29 10.83 0.36
N GLN A 12 -6.33 10.02 0.83
CA GLN A 12 -5.06 9.76 0.14
C GLN A 12 -5.12 8.60 -0.87
N ASP A 13 -6.17 7.79 -0.84
CA ASP A 13 -6.28 6.53 -1.57
C ASP A 13 -5.93 6.67 -3.07
N GLN A 14 -6.53 7.65 -3.74
CA GLN A 14 -6.28 7.88 -5.16
C GLN A 14 -4.84 8.30 -5.40
N ALA A 15 -4.31 9.24 -4.62
CA ALA A 15 -2.94 9.74 -4.77
C ALA A 15 -1.90 8.62 -4.57
N ILE A 16 -2.11 7.73 -3.59
CA ILE A 16 -1.24 6.56 -3.35
C ILE A 16 -1.27 5.61 -4.56
N ARG A 17 -2.47 5.25 -5.03
CA ARG A 17 -2.63 4.32 -6.15
C ARG A 17 -2.04 4.88 -7.44
N GLU A 18 -2.37 6.12 -7.77
CA GLU A 18 -1.91 6.77 -9.00
C GLU A 18 -0.40 7.05 -8.97
N GLY A 19 0.17 7.42 -7.83
CA GLY A 19 1.59 7.66 -7.71
C GLY A 19 2.44 6.41 -7.96
N VAL A 20 2.03 5.26 -7.38
CA VAL A 20 2.67 3.96 -7.66
C VAL A 20 2.52 3.59 -9.13
N ILE A 21 1.30 3.71 -9.68
CA ILE A 21 1.03 3.35 -11.07
C ILE A 21 1.87 4.20 -12.02
N THR A 22 1.89 5.51 -11.81
CA THR A 22 2.61 6.47 -12.65
C THR A 22 4.11 6.16 -12.63
N LYS A 23 4.71 5.99 -11.44
CA LYS A 23 6.14 5.70 -11.32
C LYS A 23 6.52 4.33 -11.86
N ALA A 24 5.71 3.29 -11.72
CA ALA A 24 6.02 2.01 -12.37
C ALA A 24 5.95 2.13 -13.90
N THR A 25 4.94 2.84 -14.41
CA THR A 25 4.75 3.01 -15.86
C THR A 25 5.90 3.80 -16.51
N THR A 26 6.48 4.79 -15.83
CA THR A 26 7.64 5.54 -16.36
C THR A 26 8.91 4.68 -16.51
N HIS A 27 8.94 3.48 -15.90
CA HIS A 27 10.03 2.52 -16.03
C HIS A 27 9.66 1.29 -16.86
N ASN A 28 8.62 1.39 -17.71
CA ASN A 28 8.09 0.29 -18.53
C ASN A 28 7.63 -0.93 -17.72
N VAL A 29 7.28 -0.75 -16.44
CA VAL A 29 6.71 -1.80 -15.60
C VAL A 29 5.19 -1.68 -15.68
N ASP A 30 4.53 -2.71 -16.20
CA ASP A 30 3.08 -2.82 -16.15
C ASP A 30 2.65 -2.99 -14.70
N VAL A 31 1.63 -2.26 -14.28
CA VAL A 31 1.21 -2.18 -12.88
C VAL A 31 -0.29 -2.18 -12.78
N LYS A 32 -0.82 -3.04 -11.90
CA LYS A 32 -2.25 -3.14 -11.62
C LYS A 32 -2.48 -3.18 -10.12
N PHE A 33 -3.32 -2.27 -9.64
CA PHE A 33 -3.79 -2.32 -8.25
C PHE A 33 -4.57 -3.62 -8.01
N ALA A 34 -4.19 -4.35 -6.97
CA ALA A 34 -4.70 -5.69 -6.67
C ALA A 34 -5.65 -5.73 -5.47
N GLY A 35 -5.64 -4.70 -4.62
CA GLY A 35 -6.51 -4.58 -3.46
C GLY A 35 -5.78 -4.12 -2.20
N TYR A 36 -6.44 -4.30 -1.07
CA TYR A 36 -6.03 -3.81 0.24
C TYR A 36 -5.92 -4.97 1.22
N TYR A 37 -5.04 -4.81 2.19
CA TYR A 37 -5.09 -5.51 3.46
C TYR A 37 -5.26 -4.45 4.54
N PHE A 38 -6.26 -4.63 5.41
CA PHE A 38 -6.45 -3.79 6.59
C PHE A 38 -6.19 -4.66 7.82
N GLU A 39 -5.20 -4.28 8.64
CA GLU A 39 -5.03 -4.87 9.96
C GLU A 39 -6.09 -4.30 10.88
N ASP A 40 -7.25 -4.97 10.85
CA ASP A 40 -8.40 -4.75 11.69
C ASP A 40 -8.40 -5.74 12.87
N HIS A 41 -9.47 -5.76 13.66
CA HIS A 41 -9.61 -6.69 14.79
C HIS A 41 -9.50 -8.17 14.37
N ASN A 42 -10.06 -8.56 13.23
CA ASN A 42 -10.07 -9.95 12.75
C ASN A 42 -8.69 -10.39 12.24
N LEU A 43 -7.87 -9.44 11.80
CA LEU A 43 -6.57 -9.70 11.17
C LEU A 43 -5.38 -9.21 12.00
N TRP A 44 -5.61 -8.77 13.24
CA TRP A 44 -4.56 -8.25 14.12
C TRP A 44 -3.46 -9.29 14.39
N GLY A 45 -2.20 -8.92 14.15
CA GLY A 45 -1.05 -9.81 14.30
C GLY A 45 -0.88 -10.81 13.15
N SER A 46 -1.76 -10.77 12.15
CA SER A 46 -1.59 -11.52 10.91
C SER A 46 -0.65 -10.77 9.97
N THR A 47 0.34 -11.47 9.43
CA THR A 47 1.09 -10.98 8.27
C THR A 47 0.35 -11.42 7.02
N GLY A 48 -0.74 -10.72 6.68
CA GLY A 48 -1.49 -11.01 5.46
C GLY A 48 -0.56 -11.03 4.24
N GLY A 49 -0.47 -12.18 3.57
CA GLY A 49 0.43 -12.40 2.43
C GLY A 49 -0.07 -11.84 1.09
N GLY A 50 -1.13 -11.03 1.09
CA GLY A 50 -1.74 -10.50 -0.13
C GLY A 50 -2.99 -9.65 0.13
N PRO A 51 -3.64 -9.15 -0.94
CA PRO A 51 -4.87 -8.37 -0.83
C PRO A 51 -6.03 -9.24 -0.32
N VAL A 52 -6.80 -8.69 0.61
CA VAL A 52 -8.01 -9.30 1.20
C VAL A 52 -9.27 -8.59 0.69
N TYR A 53 -9.21 -7.26 0.59
CA TYR A 53 -10.34 -6.41 0.23
C TYR A 53 -10.09 -5.71 -1.10
N LYS A 54 -11.13 -5.53 -1.92
CA LYS A 54 -11.01 -4.86 -3.23
C LYS A 54 -11.13 -3.35 -3.15
N SER A 55 -11.81 -2.85 -2.13
CA SER A 55 -12.08 -1.43 -1.88
C SER A 55 -12.38 -1.17 -0.40
N PHE A 56 -12.41 0.10 -0.01
CA PHE A 56 -12.93 0.48 1.31
C PHE A 56 -14.40 0.08 1.51
N SER A 57 -15.23 0.13 0.45
CA SER A 57 -16.64 -0.30 0.55
C SER A 57 -16.76 -1.82 0.76
N ASP A 58 -15.94 -2.60 0.05
CA ASP A 58 -15.89 -4.06 0.22
C ASP A 58 -15.46 -4.44 1.65
N TYR A 59 -14.53 -3.68 2.20
CA TYR A 59 -14.14 -3.80 3.61
C TYR A 59 -15.29 -3.44 4.58
N ASP A 60 -15.94 -2.28 4.39
CA ASP A 60 -17.03 -1.81 5.24
C ASP A 60 -18.22 -2.80 5.25
N GLU A 61 -18.49 -3.48 4.14
CA GLU A 61 -19.51 -4.53 4.00
C GLU A 61 -19.15 -5.82 4.76
N GLN A 62 -17.88 -6.22 4.71
CA GLN A 62 -17.40 -7.47 5.32
C GLN A 62 -17.12 -7.35 6.82
N VAL A 63 -16.77 -6.14 7.30
CA VAL A 63 -16.44 -5.87 8.71
C VAL A 63 -17.34 -4.74 9.26
N PRO A 64 -18.65 -4.99 9.40
CA PRO A 64 -19.58 -3.99 9.90
C PRO A 64 -19.32 -3.68 11.38
N ASN A 65 -19.46 -2.40 11.78
CA ASN A 65 -19.23 -1.89 13.14
C ASN A 65 -17.75 -1.93 13.60
N MET A 66 -16.89 -1.54 12.68
CA MET A 66 -15.47 -1.30 12.84
C MET A 66 -15.11 -0.53 14.11
N MET A 67 -14.06 -0.98 14.82
CA MET A 67 -13.49 -0.23 15.94
C MET A 67 -12.20 0.52 15.59
N PHE A 68 -11.33 0.04 14.67
CA PHE A 68 -10.11 0.73 14.22
C PHE A 68 -9.32 -0.03 13.12
N ILE A 69 -8.58 0.70 12.25
CA ILE A 69 -7.49 0.18 11.38
C ILE A 69 -6.17 0.59 12.02
N GLU A 70 -5.25 -0.34 12.27
CA GLU A 70 -3.91 -0.01 12.77
C GLU A 70 -2.88 0.14 11.64
N HIS A 71 -3.07 -0.66 10.59
CA HIS A 71 -2.19 -0.77 9.44
C HIS A 71 -2.99 -1.03 8.16
N VAL A 72 -2.62 -0.38 7.08
CA VAL A 72 -3.07 -0.72 5.73
C VAL A 72 -1.90 -1.13 4.85
N ARG A 73 -2.12 -2.13 3.99
CA ARG A 73 -1.27 -2.42 2.84
C ARG A 73 -2.05 -2.26 1.54
N TYR A 74 -1.52 -1.48 0.62
CA TYR A 74 -1.99 -1.40 -0.76
C TYR A 74 -1.17 -2.38 -1.58
N TRP A 75 -1.83 -3.24 -2.36
CA TRP A 75 -1.17 -4.28 -3.15
C TRP A 75 -1.18 -3.94 -4.63
N PHE A 76 -0.05 -4.16 -5.31
CA PHE A 76 0.12 -3.89 -6.72
C PHE A 76 0.82 -5.08 -7.38
N LYS A 77 0.16 -5.63 -8.40
CA LYS A 77 0.81 -6.58 -9.31
C LYS A 77 1.68 -5.81 -10.27
N LEU A 78 2.96 -6.12 -10.29
CA LEU A 78 3.93 -5.59 -11.24
C LEU A 78 4.26 -6.68 -12.26
N SER A 79 4.26 -6.32 -13.54
CA SER A 79 4.66 -7.21 -14.63
C SER A 79 5.73 -6.51 -15.47
N TYR A 80 6.83 -7.19 -15.75
CA TYR A 80 7.87 -6.70 -16.64
C TYR A 80 8.48 -7.90 -17.38
N ASP A 81 8.58 -7.78 -18.70
CA ASP A 81 8.87 -8.89 -19.61
C ASP A 81 7.92 -10.08 -19.36
N GLU A 82 8.43 -11.18 -18.82
CA GLU A 82 7.71 -12.42 -18.50
C GLU A 82 7.63 -12.69 -16.99
N ARG A 83 8.01 -11.72 -16.14
CA ARG A 83 8.03 -11.88 -14.68
C ARG A 83 6.91 -11.07 -14.03
N GLU A 84 6.28 -11.67 -13.04
CA GLU A 84 5.31 -11.02 -12.17
C GLU A 84 5.85 -10.91 -10.74
N PHE A 85 5.60 -9.78 -10.11
CA PHE A 85 5.98 -9.50 -8.74
C PHE A 85 4.84 -8.81 -8.00
N MET A 86 4.89 -8.87 -6.69
CA MET A 86 3.97 -8.16 -5.83
C MET A 86 4.70 -7.02 -5.12
N ALA A 87 4.24 -5.79 -5.37
CA ALA A 87 4.64 -4.64 -4.57
C ALA A 87 3.55 -4.30 -3.56
N SER A 88 3.97 -3.76 -2.43
CA SER A 88 3.02 -3.23 -1.46
C SER A 88 3.45 -1.92 -0.83
N VAL A 89 2.45 -1.13 -0.44
CA VAL A 89 2.62 0.15 0.27
C VAL A 89 1.98 0.02 1.63
N HIS A 90 2.79 0.15 2.69
CA HIS A 90 2.38 -0.05 4.07
C HIS A 90 2.26 1.30 4.76
N ILE A 91 1.16 1.51 5.48
CA ILE A 91 0.93 2.73 6.26
C ILE A 91 0.37 2.37 7.63
N TYR A 92 1.04 2.81 8.68
CA TYR A 92 0.68 2.54 10.08
C TYR A 92 0.10 3.80 10.75
N GLU A 93 -0.96 3.66 11.55
CA GLU A 93 -1.53 4.80 12.29
C GLU A 93 -0.57 5.31 13.37
N ALA A 94 -0.08 4.38 14.20
CA ALA A 94 0.78 4.65 15.37
C ALA A 94 2.14 5.24 15.00
N SER A 95 2.54 5.13 13.73
CA SER A 95 3.75 5.76 13.21
C SER A 95 3.38 7.10 12.60
N ALA A 96 3.84 8.21 13.18
CA ALA A 96 3.59 9.56 12.66
C ALA A 96 4.20 9.79 11.25
N ASN A 97 5.05 8.85 10.81
CA ASN A 97 5.87 8.85 9.61
C ASN A 97 6.10 7.39 9.19
N ASN A 98 6.31 7.08 7.91
CA ASN A 98 6.74 5.78 7.35
C ASN A 98 5.71 5.08 6.47
N ILE A 99 5.34 5.73 5.36
CA ILE A 99 4.97 4.99 4.15
C ILE A 99 6.16 4.07 3.82
N LEU A 100 5.92 2.76 3.79
CA LEU A 100 6.91 1.76 3.44
C LEU A 100 6.52 1.12 2.12
N PHE A 101 7.45 1.12 1.17
CA PHE A 101 7.32 0.40 -0.08
C PHE A 101 8.08 -0.91 0.04
N SER A 102 7.50 -2.01 -0.43
CA SER A 102 8.19 -3.30 -0.55
C SER A 102 7.91 -3.95 -1.90
N ILE A 103 8.83 -4.81 -2.32
CA ILE A 103 8.61 -5.82 -3.36
C ILE A 103 8.82 -7.17 -2.67
N GLU A 104 7.75 -7.93 -2.51
CA GLU A 104 7.72 -9.08 -1.59
C GLU A 104 8.74 -10.16 -1.99
N GLU A 105 8.91 -10.39 -3.30
CA GLU A 105 9.82 -11.41 -3.83
C GLU A 105 11.31 -11.03 -3.69
N LEU A 106 11.61 -9.74 -3.48
CA LEU A 106 12.99 -9.27 -3.31
C LEU A 106 13.41 -9.17 -1.84
N ALA A 107 12.46 -9.34 -0.90
CA ALA A 107 12.65 -9.06 0.52
C ALA A 107 13.26 -7.65 0.78
N GLU A 108 13.05 -6.72 -0.15
CA GLU A 108 13.53 -5.35 -0.07
C GLU A 108 12.40 -4.41 0.34
N SER A 109 12.74 -3.44 1.19
CA SER A 109 11.82 -2.36 1.57
C SER A 109 12.55 -1.02 1.68
N SER A 110 11.80 0.04 1.42
CA SER A 110 12.26 1.42 1.58
C SER A 110 11.23 2.23 2.35
N VAL A 111 11.70 3.11 3.23
CA VAL A 111 10.88 3.77 4.25
C VAL A 111 11.02 5.29 4.15
N ILE A 112 9.88 6.00 4.18
CA ILE A 112 9.86 7.46 4.11
C ILE A 112 9.34 8.05 5.41
N LYS A 113 10.20 8.81 6.09
CA LYS A 113 9.88 9.45 7.37
C LYS A 113 9.03 10.72 7.22
N ASP A 114 8.00 10.68 6.40
CA ASP A 114 7.03 11.76 6.19
C ASP A 114 5.67 11.16 5.76
N LYS A 115 4.56 11.74 6.22
CA LYS A 115 3.19 11.36 5.82
C LYS A 115 2.67 12.15 4.61
N VAL A 116 3.47 13.03 4.03
CA VAL A 116 3.08 13.74 2.81
C VAL A 116 3.22 12.80 1.63
N VAL A 117 2.10 12.39 1.03
CA VAL A 117 2.09 11.74 -0.29
C VAL A 117 2.43 12.81 -1.33
N SER A 118 3.69 12.83 -1.76
CA SER A 118 4.24 13.76 -2.76
C SER A 118 4.93 13.00 -3.88
N GLU A 119 5.28 13.66 -4.98
CA GLU A 119 6.11 13.05 -6.03
C GLU A 119 7.42 12.44 -5.48
N SER A 120 8.08 13.14 -4.54
CA SER A 120 9.31 12.66 -3.89
C SER A 120 9.09 11.40 -3.05
N THR A 121 7.85 11.12 -2.62
CA THR A 121 7.53 9.86 -1.94
C THR A 121 7.73 8.67 -2.86
N PHE A 122 7.31 8.82 -4.12
CA PHE A 122 7.38 7.73 -5.08
C PHE A 122 8.75 7.60 -5.75
N GLU A 123 9.67 8.57 -5.60
CA GLU A 123 11.08 8.39 -5.98
C GLU A 123 11.74 7.25 -5.18
N THR A 124 11.32 7.04 -3.93
CA THR A 124 11.82 5.94 -3.11
C THR A 124 11.33 4.58 -3.64
N PHE A 125 10.10 4.53 -4.16
CA PHE A 125 9.57 3.36 -4.85
C PHE A 125 10.31 3.11 -6.16
N GLU A 126 10.61 4.17 -6.92
CA GLU A 126 11.41 4.12 -8.14
C GLU A 126 12.79 3.50 -7.89
N GLN A 127 13.48 3.85 -6.79
CA GLN A 127 14.75 3.19 -6.42
C GLN A 127 14.62 1.68 -6.18
N LEU A 128 13.49 1.22 -5.61
CA LEU A 128 13.23 -0.22 -5.47
C LEU A 128 12.96 -0.89 -6.81
N LEU A 129 12.33 -0.18 -7.75
CA LEU A 129 12.11 -0.70 -9.11
C LEU A 129 13.43 -0.86 -9.88
N LEU A 130 14.42 0.00 -9.63
CA LEU A 130 15.71 0.00 -10.33
C LEU A 130 16.71 -1.05 -9.82
N LYS A 131 16.48 -1.64 -8.65
CA LYS A 131 17.31 -2.73 -8.11
C LYS A 131 16.94 -4.12 -8.65
N LYS A 132 15.94 -4.17 -9.53
CA LYS A 132 15.44 -5.38 -10.18
C LYS A 132 16.37 -5.92 -11.26
#